data_AF-A0A7U9T3H5-F1
#
_entry.id   AF-A0A7U9T3H5-F1
#
_cell.length_a   1.000
_cell.length_b   1.000
_cell.length_c   1.000
_cell.angle_alpha   90.00
_cell.angle_beta   90.00
_cell.angle_gamma   90.00
#
_symmetry.space_group_name_H-M   'P 1'
#
loop_
_entity.id
_entity.type
_entity.pdbx_description
1 polymer ?
#
loop_
_entity_poly.entity_id
_entity_poly.type
_entity_poly.pdbx_seq_one_letter_code
_entity_poly.pdbx_strand_id
1 'polypeptide(L)'
;MKFVKGIGLFFIYPVFLLCLGFYAGVRTSHFFYPGEQYERLYYVPEDENTASAQNGDNRQESRADEILAEGASAEEPSSGAETESLPAAVSRETLSVETEYVLEERDIEGQTTVETTWKLPDKYVGMNREQFVEAMKLYEASPPLAEMSRGFESLEVLSFSRERVVVQMNYRYVKPSSSFYLAVYDNEVVVLLEDKETIYIDDTRIMLDELPDDIQQDIIHMLWIENEEKLYAFLEAYSS
;
A
#
# COMPACT_ATOMS: atom_id res chain seq x y z
N MET A 1 48.16 -33.20 22.21
CA MET A 1 46.94 -33.68 22.90
C MET A 1 45.80 -33.65 21.91
N LYS A 2 45.12 -34.78 21.66
CA LYS A 2 44.04 -34.91 20.67
C LYS A 2 42.69 -34.74 21.38
N PHE A 3 42.13 -33.53 21.37
CA PHE A 3 40.81 -33.24 21.95
C PHE A 3 39.94 -32.51 20.94
N VAL A 4 39.38 -33.21 19.97
CA VAL A 4 38.07 -32.81 19.40
C VAL A 4 37.41 -34.04 18.79
N LYS A 5 36.61 -34.77 19.56
CA LYS A 5 35.63 -35.74 19.05
C LYS A 5 34.46 -35.73 20.01
N GLY A 6 33.50 -34.86 19.72
CA GLY A 6 32.32 -34.69 20.58
C GLY A 6 31.43 -33.49 20.27
N ILE A 7 31.44 -32.92 19.04
CA ILE A 7 30.20 -32.28 18.60
C ILE A 7 29.24 -33.44 18.37
N GLY A 8 28.36 -33.63 19.35
CA GLY A 8 27.45 -34.76 19.40
C GLY A 8 26.63 -34.82 18.11
N LEU A 9 26.42 -36.03 17.61
CA LEU A 9 25.45 -36.36 16.56
C LEU A 9 24.11 -35.62 16.76
N PHE A 10 23.76 -35.34 18.02
CA PHE A 10 22.59 -34.61 18.46
C PHE A 10 22.48 -33.15 18.01
N PHE A 11 23.59 -32.47 17.65
CA PHE A 11 23.57 -31.12 17.09
C PHE A 11 23.67 -31.11 15.57
N ILE A 12 24.40 -32.07 15.00
CA ILE A 12 24.57 -32.16 13.54
C ILE A 12 23.26 -32.62 12.88
N TYR A 13 22.57 -33.59 13.48
CA TYR A 13 21.33 -34.13 12.92
C TYR A 13 20.18 -33.12 12.83
N PRO A 14 19.87 -32.29 13.85
CA PRO A 14 18.82 -31.28 13.72
C PRO A 14 19.21 -30.16 12.74
N VAL A 15 20.47 -29.72 12.71
CA VAL A 15 20.92 -28.71 11.74
C VAL A 15 20.84 -29.26 10.31
N PHE A 16 21.25 -30.51 10.12
CA PHE A 16 21.15 -31.17 8.82
C PHE A 16 19.70 -31.38 8.38
N LEU A 17 18.82 -31.84 9.28
CA LEU A 17 17.38 -31.97 8.98
C LEU A 17 16.71 -30.63 8.71
N LEU A 18 17.11 -29.57 9.41
CA LEU A 18 16.61 -28.21 9.19
C LEU A 18 17.02 -27.69 7.82
N CYS A 19 18.29 -27.83 7.45
CA CYS A 19 18.77 -27.46 6.11
C CYS A 19 18.12 -28.30 5.00
N LEU A 20 17.97 -29.61 5.22
CA LEU A 20 17.33 -30.52 4.26
C LEU A 20 15.84 -30.20 4.09
N GLY A 21 15.14 -29.92 5.20
CA GLY A 21 13.72 -29.54 5.22
C GLY A 21 13.49 -28.18 4.55
N PHE A 22 14.33 -27.20 4.83
CA PHE A 22 14.27 -25.89 4.17
C PHE A 22 14.51 -26.01 2.65
N TYR A 23 15.55 -26.75 2.25
CA TYR A 23 15.86 -26.99 0.84
C TYR A 23 14.74 -27.74 0.11
N ALA A 24 14.18 -28.79 0.73
CA ALA A 24 13.04 -29.52 0.19
C ALA A 24 11.79 -28.64 0.11
N GLY A 25 11.52 -27.80 1.12
CA GLY A 25 10.42 -26.84 1.10
C GLY A 25 10.52 -25.84 -0.05
N VAL A 26 11.69 -25.20 -0.21
CA VAL A 26 11.92 -24.25 -1.32
C VAL A 26 11.78 -24.95 -2.67
N ARG A 27 12.32 -26.16 -2.83
CA ARG A 27 12.26 -26.89 -4.10
C ARG A 27 10.86 -27.44 -4.44
N THR A 28 10.09 -27.88 -3.43
CA THR A 28 8.72 -28.38 -3.60
C THR A 28 7.68 -27.28 -3.73
N SER A 29 8.00 -26.03 -3.41
CA SER A 29 7.11 -24.88 -3.65
C SER A 29 6.63 -24.82 -5.10
N HIS A 30 7.52 -25.10 -6.06
CA HIS A 30 7.19 -25.13 -7.49
C HIS A 30 6.30 -26.32 -7.90
N PHE A 31 6.21 -27.38 -7.07
CA PHE A 31 5.39 -28.56 -7.35
C PHE A 31 4.03 -28.54 -6.63
N PHE A 32 3.98 -28.04 -5.39
CA PHE A 32 2.74 -27.90 -4.62
C PHE A 32 1.95 -26.62 -4.98
N TYR A 33 2.59 -25.64 -5.60
CA TYR A 33 1.94 -24.41 -6.11
C TYR A 33 2.19 -24.20 -7.62
N PRO A 34 1.71 -25.11 -8.48
CA PRO A 34 1.76 -24.88 -9.92
C PRO A 34 0.66 -23.89 -10.31
N GLY A 35 0.99 -22.60 -10.39
CA GLY A 35 0.13 -21.55 -10.99
C GLY A 35 -0.41 -20.44 -10.07
N GLU A 36 -0.15 -20.46 -8.76
CA GLU A 36 -0.63 -19.41 -7.84
C GLU A 36 0.47 -18.44 -7.44
N GLN A 37 0.68 -17.38 -8.24
CA GLN A 37 1.46 -16.21 -7.85
C GLN A 37 0.59 -14.95 -7.66
N TYR A 38 -0.75 -15.05 -7.67
CA TYR A 38 -1.61 -13.87 -7.52
C TYR A 38 -2.82 -13.99 -6.57
N GLU A 39 -3.17 -15.18 -6.07
CA GLU A 39 -4.44 -15.36 -5.32
C GLU A 39 -4.31 -15.51 -3.79
N ARG A 40 -3.10 -15.54 -3.21
CA ARG A 40 -2.93 -15.83 -1.77
C ARG A 40 -3.07 -14.64 -0.81
N LEU A 41 -3.24 -13.40 -1.27
CA LEU A 41 -3.40 -12.27 -0.34
C LEU A 41 -4.81 -12.10 0.26
N TYR A 42 -5.77 -12.97 -0.08
CA TYR A 42 -7.13 -12.93 0.48
C TYR A 42 -7.61 -14.32 0.93
N TYR A 43 -7.19 -14.76 2.12
CA TYR A 43 -7.95 -15.76 2.87
C TYR A 43 -7.80 -15.51 4.37
N VAL A 44 -8.90 -15.13 5.02
CA VAL A 44 -9.04 -15.04 6.48
C VAL A 44 -9.94 -16.20 6.90
N PRO A 45 -9.50 -17.11 7.80
CA PRO A 45 -10.39 -18.15 8.30
C PRO A 45 -11.40 -17.53 9.27
N GLU A 46 -12.68 -17.89 9.11
CA GLU A 46 -13.73 -17.54 10.06
C GLU A 46 -13.51 -18.31 11.37
N ASP A 47 -13.09 -17.61 12.42
CA ASP A 47 -13.11 -18.15 13.78
C ASP A 47 -14.52 -18.00 14.37
N GLU A 48 -15.17 -19.15 14.57
CA GLU A 48 -16.32 -19.29 15.46
C GLU A 48 -15.93 -19.00 16.92
N ASN A 49 -16.77 -18.18 17.55
CA ASN A 49 -17.15 -18.21 18.97
C ASN A 49 -16.27 -17.45 19.99
N THR A 50 -16.77 -16.29 20.45
CA THR A 50 -16.83 -15.96 21.89
C THR A 50 -18.04 -15.07 22.19
N ALA A 51 -18.97 -15.64 22.96
CA ALA A 51 -19.92 -14.95 23.84
C ALA A 51 -19.17 -13.94 24.75
N SER A 52 -19.72 -12.89 25.36
CA SER A 52 -21.07 -12.44 25.69
C SER A 52 -20.91 -11.08 26.41
N ALA A 53 -21.90 -10.20 26.37
CA ALA A 53 -22.45 -9.48 27.54
C ALA A 53 -23.31 -8.25 27.13
N GLN A 54 -24.62 -8.41 27.32
CA GLN A 54 -25.53 -7.48 27.99
C GLN A 54 -25.40 -5.96 27.72
N ASN A 55 -26.48 -5.34 27.19
CA ASN A 55 -27.48 -4.75 28.10
C ASN A 55 -28.83 -4.51 27.41
N GLY A 56 -29.90 -4.85 28.11
CA GLY A 56 -31.30 -4.60 27.74
C GLY A 56 -31.69 -3.13 27.94
N ASP A 57 -32.62 -2.64 27.12
CA ASP A 57 -34.04 -2.45 27.47
C ASP A 57 -34.31 -1.11 28.18
N ASN A 58 -34.92 -0.15 27.47
CA ASN A 58 -36.31 0.19 27.79
C ASN A 58 -36.98 1.21 26.85
N ARG A 59 -38.30 1.03 26.85
CA ARG A 59 -39.40 1.62 26.09
C ARG A 59 -39.79 3.05 26.50
N GLN A 60 -40.16 3.84 25.48
CA GLN A 60 -41.51 4.42 25.28
C GLN A 60 -42.00 5.64 26.10
N GLU A 61 -42.47 6.64 25.33
CA GLU A 61 -43.67 7.50 25.50
C GLU A 61 -43.68 8.87 26.23
N SER A 62 -44.03 9.90 25.43
CA SER A 62 -45.25 10.74 25.54
C SER A 62 -45.17 12.17 26.09
N ARG A 63 -45.71 13.10 25.27
CA ARG A 63 -46.46 14.38 25.54
C ARG A 63 -45.78 15.45 26.40
N ALA A 64 -45.99 16.76 26.22
CA ALA A 64 -46.75 17.60 25.31
C ALA A 64 -46.19 19.03 25.51
N ASP A 65 -46.34 19.94 24.54
CA ASP A 65 -46.94 21.25 24.80
C ASP A 65 -47.26 21.98 23.50
N GLU A 66 -48.46 22.55 23.53
CA GLU A 66 -49.23 23.23 22.51
C GLU A 66 -49.37 24.71 22.94
N ILE A 67 -49.46 25.64 21.98
CA ILE A 67 -50.19 26.95 21.96
C ILE A 67 -49.80 27.57 20.59
N LEU A 68 -50.62 27.57 19.52
CA LEU A 68 -51.95 28.14 19.21
C LEU A 68 -51.95 29.59 18.66
N ALA A 69 -52.67 29.69 17.52
CA ALA A 69 -53.49 30.78 16.98
C ALA A 69 -52.94 31.61 15.79
N GLU A 70 -53.71 32.03 14.77
CA GLU A 70 -54.90 31.59 14.00
C GLU A 70 -55.20 32.71 12.96
N GLY A 71 -55.81 32.38 11.81
CA GLY A 71 -56.51 33.31 10.89
C GLY A 71 -56.11 33.17 9.41
N ALA A 72 -56.74 32.32 8.57
CA ALA A 72 -58.02 32.48 7.83
C ALA A 72 -57.97 33.67 6.82
N SER A 73 -58.31 33.60 5.51
CA SER A 73 -59.27 32.76 4.76
C SER A 73 -59.13 32.96 3.21
N ALA A 74 -59.53 31.94 2.42
CA ALA A 74 -60.15 31.91 1.06
C ALA A 74 -59.44 32.59 -0.15
N GLU A 75 -59.43 32.10 -1.41
CA GLU A 75 -60.22 31.11 -2.18
C GLU A 75 -59.48 30.76 -3.52
N GLU A 76 -59.74 29.54 -4.04
CA GLU A 76 -59.34 28.87 -5.32
C GLU A 76 -59.90 29.58 -6.61
N PRO A 77 -59.55 29.24 -7.90
CA PRO A 77 -59.42 27.85 -8.40
C PRO A 77 -58.49 27.49 -9.60
N SER A 78 -58.29 26.18 -9.74
CA SER A 78 -58.32 25.35 -10.98
C SER A 78 -57.26 25.53 -12.09
N SER A 79 -56.44 24.48 -12.30
CA SER A 79 -56.38 23.76 -13.58
C SER A 79 -55.63 22.44 -13.43
N GLY A 80 -56.32 21.33 -13.67
CA GLY A 80 -55.74 19.99 -13.73
C GLY A 80 -54.84 19.78 -14.95
N ALA A 81 -53.80 18.98 -14.74
CA ALA A 81 -53.23 18.10 -15.75
C ALA A 81 -52.48 17.00 -14.98
N GLU A 82 -53.19 15.90 -14.78
CA GLU A 82 -52.63 14.61 -14.37
C GLU A 82 -51.56 14.24 -15.40
N THR A 83 -50.29 14.44 -15.05
CA THR A 83 -49.21 13.71 -15.70
C THR A 83 -48.86 12.61 -14.72
N GLU A 84 -49.36 11.41 -15.01
CA GLU A 84 -48.86 10.16 -14.45
C GLU A 84 -47.33 10.17 -14.61
N SER A 85 -46.63 10.56 -13.54
CA SER A 85 -45.21 10.29 -13.42
C SER A 85 -45.12 8.79 -13.19
N LEU A 86 -44.97 8.06 -14.29
CA LEU A 86 -44.42 6.72 -14.28
C LEU A 86 -43.23 6.76 -13.31
N PRO A 87 -43.13 5.86 -12.31
CA PRO A 87 -41.91 5.76 -11.55
C PRO A 87 -40.82 5.45 -12.58
N ALA A 88 -39.95 6.42 -12.86
CA ALA A 88 -38.71 6.17 -13.55
C ALA A 88 -38.05 5.08 -12.72
N ALA A 89 -38.03 3.86 -13.27
CA ALA A 89 -37.32 2.77 -12.66
C ALA A 89 -35.88 3.26 -12.51
N VAL A 90 -35.51 3.64 -11.29
CA VAL A 90 -34.13 3.80 -10.90
C VAL A 90 -33.60 2.37 -10.99
N SER A 91 -33.19 1.98 -12.20
CA SER A 91 -32.42 0.77 -12.42
C SER A 91 -31.22 0.93 -11.52
N ARG A 92 -31.25 0.25 -10.37
CA ARG A 92 -30.13 0.22 -9.44
C ARG A 92 -29.02 -0.50 -10.19
N GLU A 93 -28.15 0.26 -10.82
CA GLU A 93 -27.02 -0.31 -11.54
C GLU A 93 -26.13 -1.02 -10.53
N THR A 94 -25.99 -2.33 -10.74
CA THR A 94 -25.13 -3.20 -9.95
C THR A 94 -24.00 -3.70 -10.83
N LEU A 95 -22.83 -3.84 -10.24
CA LEU A 95 -21.69 -4.45 -10.91
C LEU A 95 -21.96 -5.93 -11.21
N SER A 96 -21.39 -6.44 -12.29
CA SER A 96 -21.53 -7.82 -12.74
C SER A 96 -20.17 -8.42 -13.08
N VAL A 97 -20.12 -9.73 -13.30
CA VAL A 97 -18.88 -10.45 -13.67
C VAL A 97 -18.28 -9.92 -14.97
N GLU A 98 -19.12 -9.37 -15.87
CA GLU A 98 -18.71 -8.81 -17.16
C GLU A 98 -18.28 -7.34 -17.06
N THR A 99 -18.41 -6.71 -15.90
CA THR A 99 -18.03 -5.31 -15.72
C THR A 99 -16.51 -5.16 -15.86
N GLU A 100 -16.10 -4.22 -16.70
CA GLU A 100 -14.71 -3.84 -16.87
C GLU A 100 -14.22 -3.09 -15.62
N TYR A 101 -13.23 -3.65 -14.92
CA TYR A 101 -12.60 -2.99 -13.78
C TYR A 101 -11.31 -2.34 -14.24
N VAL A 102 -11.29 -1.00 -14.24
CA VAL A 102 -10.16 -0.21 -14.68
C VAL A 102 -9.49 0.42 -13.48
N LEU A 103 -8.21 0.11 -13.31
CA LEU A 103 -7.37 0.67 -12.27
C LEU A 103 -6.44 1.72 -12.87
N GLU A 104 -6.57 2.96 -12.43
CA GLU A 104 -5.67 4.07 -12.76
C GLU A 104 -4.68 4.29 -11.60
N GLU A 105 -3.41 3.98 -11.83
CA GLU A 105 -2.35 4.30 -10.88
C GLU A 105 -1.74 5.65 -11.22
N ARG A 106 -1.84 6.63 -10.32
CA ARG A 106 -1.29 7.97 -10.51
C ARG A 106 -0.12 8.21 -9.57
N ASP A 107 1.02 8.59 -10.14
CA ASP A 107 2.11 9.21 -9.40
C ASP A 107 1.80 10.69 -9.20
N ILE A 108 1.60 11.09 -7.95
CA ILE A 108 1.27 12.49 -7.60
C ILE A 108 2.44 13.46 -7.83
N GLU A 109 3.68 12.98 -7.81
CA GLU A 109 4.87 13.81 -7.98
C GLU A 109 5.38 13.78 -9.42
N GLY A 110 5.42 12.60 -10.02
CA GLY A 110 5.84 12.40 -11.41
C GLY A 110 4.78 12.74 -12.46
N GLN A 111 3.55 13.08 -12.04
CA GLN A 111 2.40 13.37 -12.92
C GLN A 111 2.15 12.29 -13.99
N THR A 112 2.61 11.06 -13.71
CA THR A 112 2.45 9.92 -14.60
C THR A 112 1.21 9.14 -14.19
N THR A 113 0.45 8.64 -15.16
CA THR A 113 -0.74 7.82 -14.90
C THR A 113 -0.67 6.57 -15.76
N VAL A 114 -0.90 5.42 -15.14
CA VAL A 114 -0.92 4.11 -15.80
C VAL A 114 -2.31 3.52 -15.62
N GLU A 115 -2.98 3.24 -16.73
CA GLU A 115 -4.28 2.56 -16.74
C GLU A 115 -4.06 1.07 -16.97
N THR A 116 -4.65 0.23 -16.11
CA THR A 116 -4.65 -1.22 -16.29
C THR A 116 -6.07 -1.75 -16.16
N THR A 117 -6.52 -2.52 -17.15
CA THR A 117 -7.83 -3.19 -17.12
C THR A 117 -7.70 -4.60 -16.54
N TRP A 118 -8.56 -4.92 -15.58
CA TRP A 118 -8.64 -6.22 -14.91
C TRP A 118 -10.08 -6.75 -14.96
N LYS A 119 -10.24 -8.03 -14.60
CA LYS A 119 -11.55 -8.58 -14.29
C LYS A 119 -12.05 -8.00 -12.98
N LEU A 120 -13.35 -7.71 -12.89
CA LEU A 120 -13.96 -7.29 -11.64
C LEU A 120 -13.76 -8.37 -10.56
N PRO A 121 -13.17 -8.01 -9.40
CA PRO A 121 -13.08 -8.93 -8.27
C PRO A 121 -14.46 -9.42 -7.82
N ASP A 122 -14.58 -10.72 -7.53
CA ASP A 122 -15.85 -11.37 -7.16
C ASP A 122 -16.56 -10.69 -5.98
N LYS A 123 -15.79 -10.17 -5.03
CA LYS A 123 -16.31 -9.46 -3.84
C LYS A 123 -17.09 -8.19 -4.17
N TYR A 124 -16.94 -7.63 -5.37
CA TYR A 124 -17.67 -6.42 -5.80
C TYR A 124 -18.86 -6.74 -6.70
N VAL A 125 -19.02 -7.99 -7.13
CA VAL A 125 -20.14 -8.41 -7.98
C VAL A 125 -21.46 -8.22 -7.22
N GLY A 126 -22.45 -7.62 -7.87
CA GLY A 126 -23.76 -7.32 -7.29
C GLY A 126 -23.80 -6.06 -6.43
N MET A 127 -22.67 -5.40 -6.16
CA MET A 127 -22.66 -4.14 -5.42
C MET A 127 -23.27 -3.02 -6.26
N ASN A 128 -24.09 -2.18 -5.62
CA ASN A 128 -24.48 -0.89 -6.18
C ASN A 128 -23.37 0.16 -5.96
N ARG A 129 -23.59 1.38 -6.46
CA ARG A 129 -22.61 2.46 -6.36
C ARG A 129 -22.25 2.79 -4.91
N GLU A 130 -23.24 2.85 -4.03
CA GLU A 130 -23.04 3.22 -2.63
C GLU A 130 -22.19 2.19 -1.89
N GLN A 131 -22.52 0.91 -2.05
CA GLN A 131 -21.79 -0.23 -1.47
C GLN A 131 -20.36 -0.31 -2.00
N PHE A 132 -20.19 -0.10 -3.32
CA PHE A 132 -18.86 -0.12 -3.92
C PHE A 132 -17.97 1.02 -3.40
N VAL A 133 -18.50 2.24 -3.33
CA VAL A 133 -17.78 3.39 -2.78
C VAL A 133 -17.43 3.18 -1.30
N GLU A 134 -18.33 2.57 -0.52
CA GLU A 134 -18.05 2.22 0.87
C GLU A 134 -16.95 1.15 0.98
N ALA A 135 -16.97 0.12 0.14
CA ALA A 135 -15.91 -0.88 0.08
C ALA A 135 -14.54 -0.26 -0.29
N MET A 136 -14.53 0.71 -1.20
CA MET A 136 -13.34 1.49 -1.56
C MET A 136 -12.81 2.33 -0.39
N LYS A 137 -13.69 2.96 0.40
CA LYS A 137 -13.29 3.67 1.63
C LYS A 137 -12.68 2.76 2.68
N LEU A 138 -13.23 1.55 2.85
CA LEU A 138 -12.66 0.56 3.76
C LEU A 138 -11.27 0.11 3.30
N TYR A 139 -11.08 -0.06 1.99
CA TYR A 139 -9.77 -0.35 1.42
C TYR A 139 -8.78 0.79 1.70
N GLU A 140 -9.17 2.04 1.48
CA GLU A 140 -8.33 3.21 1.75
C GLU A 140 -7.99 3.35 3.24
N ALA A 141 -8.92 3.05 4.14
CA ALA A 141 -8.70 3.09 5.59
C ALA A 141 -7.77 1.97 6.10
N SER A 142 -7.67 0.87 5.37
CA SER A 142 -6.85 -0.29 5.73
C SER A 142 -6.20 -0.92 4.48
N PRO A 143 -5.23 -0.23 3.85
CA PRO A 143 -4.59 -0.71 2.63
C PRO A 143 -3.72 -1.94 2.93
N PRO A 144 -3.57 -2.88 1.98
CA PRO A 144 -2.69 -4.02 2.17
C PRO A 144 -1.22 -3.58 2.12
N LEU A 145 -0.34 -4.38 2.74
CA LEU A 145 1.10 -4.07 2.84
C LEU A 145 1.76 -3.79 1.47
N ALA A 146 1.32 -4.49 0.42
CA ALA A 146 1.82 -4.28 -0.94
C ALA A 146 1.64 -2.82 -1.38
N GLU A 147 0.45 -2.23 -1.17
CA GLU A 147 0.20 -0.82 -1.52
C GLU A 147 0.94 0.15 -0.60
N MET A 148 1.00 -0.16 0.71
CA MET A 148 1.77 0.66 1.66
C MET A 148 3.24 0.75 1.26
N SER A 149 3.84 -0.38 0.85
CA SER A 149 5.24 -0.44 0.43
C SER A 149 5.53 0.34 -0.86
N ARG A 150 4.51 0.56 -1.69
CA ARG A 150 4.58 1.35 -2.92
C ARG A 150 4.33 2.84 -2.68
N GLY A 151 3.97 3.24 -1.46
CA GLY A 151 3.67 4.63 -1.12
C GLY A 151 2.23 5.05 -1.43
N PHE A 152 1.26 4.15 -1.29
CA PHE A 152 -0.16 4.48 -1.41
C PHE A 152 -0.56 5.65 -0.50
N GLU A 153 -1.24 6.65 -1.07
CA GLU A 153 -1.66 7.86 -0.37
C GLU A 153 -3.19 7.97 -0.29
N SER A 154 -3.91 7.71 -1.39
CA SER A 154 -5.37 7.79 -1.42
C SER A 154 -5.99 6.99 -2.57
N LEU A 155 -7.30 6.78 -2.50
CA LEU A 155 -8.08 6.08 -3.52
C LEU A 155 -9.38 6.82 -3.81
N GLU A 156 -9.73 6.94 -5.10
CA GLU A 156 -10.97 7.58 -5.55
C GLU A 156 -11.70 6.75 -6.61
N VAL A 157 -13.03 6.80 -6.61
CA VAL A 157 -13.87 6.19 -7.66
C VAL A 157 -14.23 7.27 -8.68
N LEU A 158 -13.63 7.21 -9.86
CA LEU A 158 -13.83 8.21 -10.91
C LEU A 158 -15.13 7.98 -11.68
N SER A 159 -15.44 6.73 -11.99
CA SER A 159 -16.67 6.37 -12.68
C SER A 159 -17.22 5.04 -12.20
N PHE A 160 -18.55 4.91 -12.24
CA PHE A 160 -19.26 3.71 -11.87
C PHE A 160 -20.39 3.49 -12.86
N SER A 161 -20.41 2.33 -13.48
CA SER A 161 -21.50 1.85 -14.34
C SER A 161 -21.51 0.33 -14.35
N ARG A 162 -22.58 -0.26 -14.86
CA ARG A 162 -22.67 -1.71 -15.05
C ARG A 162 -21.61 -2.26 -16.02
N GLU A 163 -21.20 -1.48 -17.01
CA GLU A 163 -20.27 -1.94 -18.05
C GLU A 163 -18.81 -1.68 -17.68
N ARG A 164 -18.54 -0.57 -16.99
CA ARG A 164 -17.19 -0.12 -16.63
C ARG A 164 -17.16 0.62 -15.30
N VAL A 165 -16.21 0.29 -14.47
CA VAL A 165 -15.89 0.99 -13.22
C VAL A 165 -14.43 1.41 -13.25
N VAL A 166 -14.15 2.66 -12.88
CA VAL A 166 -12.79 3.22 -12.86
C VAL A 166 -12.44 3.64 -11.45
N VAL A 167 -11.38 3.03 -10.91
CA VAL A 167 -10.80 3.34 -9.61
C VAL A 167 -9.43 3.94 -9.82
N GLN A 168 -9.18 5.10 -9.20
CA GLN A 168 -7.87 5.75 -9.20
C GLN A 168 -7.19 5.50 -7.86
N MET A 169 -5.96 5.00 -7.91
CA MET A 169 -5.06 4.87 -6.76
C MET A 169 -3.93 5.86 -6.91
N ASN A 170 -3.80 6.75 -5.93
CA ASN A 170 -2.77 7.77 -5.89
C ASN A 170 -1.60 7.28 -5.04
N TYR A 171 -0.40 7.34 -5.62
CA TYR A 171 0.84 6.94 -4.97
C TYR A 171 1.78 8.14 -4.87
N ARG A 172 2.41 8.26 -3.70
CA ARG A 172 3.60 9.05 -3.47
C ARG A 172 4.81 8.14 -3.55
N TYR A 173 5.35 7.95 -4.75
CA TYR A 173 6.59 7.22 -4.90
C TYR A 173 7.73 8.06 -4.30
N VAL A 174 8.31 7.58 -3.21
CA VAL A 174 9.60 8.11 -2.77
C VAL A 174 10.60 7.69 -3.82
N LYS A 175 10.98 8.62 -4.70
CA LYS A 175 12.13 8.39 -5.57
C LYS A 175 13.29 8.08 -4.63
N PRO A 176 13.98 6.92 -4.78
CA PRO A 176 15.25 6.78 -4.11
C PRO A 176 16.10 7.94 -4.64
N SER A 177 16.44 8.91 -3.78
CA SER A 177 17.40 9.89 -4.25
C SER A 177 18.66 9.08 -4.50
N SER A 178 19.20 9.19 -5.71
CA SER A 178 20.50 8.60 -6.02
C SER A 178 21.62 9.47 -5.45
N SER A 179 21.34 10.19 -4.36
CA SER A 179 22.29 11.09 -3.73
C SER A 179 23.02 10.37 -2.62
N PHE A 180 24.28 10.71 -2.46
CA PHE A 180 25.21 10.03 -1.58
C PHE A 180 25.88 11.02 -0.66
N TYR A 181 26.34 10.54 0.48
CA TYR A 181 27.18 11.30 1.39
C TYR A 181 28.51 10.59 1.55
N LEU A 182 29.60 11.33 1.42
CA LEU A 182 30.94 10.83 1.76
C LEU A 182 31.18 11.10 3.25
N ALA A 183 31.57 10.06 3.97
CA ALA A 183 31.96 10.16 5.38
C ALA A 183 33.32 9.50 5.59
N VAL A 184 33.85 9.58 6.81
CA VAL A 184 35.15 8.99 7.15
C VAL A 184 34.98 7.99 8.28
N TYR A 185 35.46 6.77 8.06
CA TYR A 185 35.62 5.76 9.11
C TYR A 185 37.04 5.22 9.06
N ASP A 186 37.71 5.14 10.23
CA ASP A 186 39.09 4.66 10.34
C ASP A 186 40.08 5.29 9.33
N ASN A 187 39.92 6.60 9.08
CA ASN A 187 40.69 7.39 8.12
C ASN A 187 40.45 7.07 6.63
N GLU A 188 39.49 6.20 6.34
CA GLU A 188 39.08 5.83 4.99
C GLU A 188 37.75 6.51 4.63
N VAL A 189 37.65 6.99 3.40
CA VAL A 189 36.41 7.56 2.89
C VAL A 189 35.41 6.45 2.63
N VAL A 190 34.20 6.60 3.13
CA VAL A 190 33.09 5.68 2.86
C VAL A 190 31.94 6.43 2.20
N VAL A 191 31.11 5.69 1.48
CA VAL A 191 29.91 6.26 0.84
C VAL A 191 28.68 5.77 1.58
N LEU A 192 27.86 6.72 2.04
CA LEU A 192 26.57 6.49 2.67
C LEU A 192 25.45 6.83 1.69
N LEU A 193 24.30 6.19 1.86
CA LEU A 193 23.05 6.57 1.20
C LEU A 193 22.49 7.88 1.78
N GLU A 194 21.41 8.38 1.20
CA GLU A 194 20.73 9.63 1.62
C GLU A 194 20.34 9.64 3.11
N ASP A 195 20.06 8.47 3.68
CA ASP A 195 19.70 8.30 5.09
C ASP A 195 20.86 8.58 6.06
N LYS A 196 22.10 8.70 5.57
CA LYS A 196 23.34 8.88 6.34
C LYS A 196 23.64 7.75 7.35
N GLU A 197 22.93 6.63 7.22
CA GLU A 197 23.03 5.49 8.13
C GLU A 197 23.48 4.24 7.36
N THR A 198 22.92 4.02 6.16
CA THR A 198 23.20 2.86 5.34
C THR A 198 24.47 3.09 4.52
N ILE A 199 25.45 2.20 4.68
CA ILE A 199 26.68 2.20 3.89
C ILE A 199 26.39 1.66 2.50
N TYR A 200 26.73 2.46 1.48
CA TYR A 200 26.68 2.08 0.07
C TYR A 200 27.99 1.41 -0.37
N ILE A 201 29.14 2.03 -0.06
CA ILE A 201 30.49 1.50 -0.35
C ILE A 201 31.35 1.69 0.89
N ASP A 202 31.93 0.59 1.38
CA ASP A 202 32.77 0.52 2.58
C ASP A 202 34.28 0.46 2.29
N ASP A 203 34.71 -0.12 1.15
CA ASP A 203 36.12 -0.27 0.74
C ASP A 203 36.43 0.64 -0.46
N THR A 204 36.51 1.96 -0.25
CA THR A 204 36.92 2.88 -1.34
C THR A 204 38.45 2.92 -1.51
N ARG A 205 39.20 2.56 -0.45
CA ARG A 205 40.66 2.65 -0.33
C ARG A 205 41.23 4.05 -0.47
N ILE A 206 40.38 5.06 -0.39
CA ILE A 206 40.78 6.47 -0.43
C ILE A 206 41.00 6.92 1.01
N MET A 207 42.24 7.20 1.36
CA MET A 207 42.58 7.73 2.69
C MET A 207 42.26 9.23 2.74
N LEU A 208 41.64 9.69 3.81
CA LEU A 208 41.30 11.11 3.97
C LEU A 208 42.55 11.99 3.87
N ASP A 209 43.65 11.56 4.51
CA ASP A 209 44.90 12.31 4.57
C ASP A 209 45.59 12.49 3.21
N GLU A 210 45.24 11.70 2.19
CA GLU A 210 45.79 11.77 0.83
C GLU A 210 45.02 12.75 -0.06
N LEU A 211 43.86 13.21 0.40
CA LEU A 211 43.02 14.16 -0.32
C LEU A 211 43.49 15.62 -0.10
N PRO A 212 43.15 16.54 -1.02
CA PRO A 212 43.33 17.97 -0.78
C PRO A 212 42.60 18.47 0.47
N ASP A 213 43.20 19.40 1.22
CA ASP A 213 42.67 19.93 2.51
C ASP A 213 41.22 20.44 2.41
N ASP A 214 40.84 21.02 1.28
CA ASP A 214 39.48 21.49 1.00
C ASP A 214 38.48 20.33 0.94
N ILE A 215 38.84 19.27 0.22
CA ILE A 215 38.02 18.05 0.10
C ILE A 215 37.96 17.30 1.43
N GLN A 216 39.07 17.26 2.18
CA GLN A 216 39.08 16.68 3.52
C GLN A 216 38.05 17.34 4.43
N GLN A 217 38.04 18.68 4.45
CA GLN A 217 37.11 19.44 5.27
C GLN A 217 35.65 19.22 4.83
N ASP A 218 35.40 19.14 3.52
CA ASP A 218 34.07 18.87 2.98
C ASP A 218 33.58 17.46 3.37
N ILE A 219 34.42 16.43 3.29
CA ILE A 219 34.07 15.06 3.69
C ILE A 219 33.83 14.97 5.21
N ILE A 220 34.63 15.68 6.02
CA ILE A 220 34.39 15.80 7.47
C ILE A 220 32.99 16.38 7.76
N HIS A 221 32.49 17.26 6.88
CA HIS A 221 31.14 17.82 6.95
C HIS A 221 30.06 16.99 6.25
N MET A 222 30.35 15.73 5.90
CA MET A 222 29.50 14.85 5.10
C MET A 222 29.21 15.45 3.72
N LEU A 223 30.22 15.46 2.85
CA LEU A 223 30.12 15.96 1.48
C LEU A 223 28.97 15.26 0.74
N TRP A 224 28.02 16.04 0.25
CA TRP A 224 26.88 15.56 -0.51
C TRP A 224 27.19 15.46 -2.00
N ILE A 225 26.80 14.35 -2.60
CA ILE A 225 26.92 14.08 -4.04
C ILE A 225 25.54 13.79 -4.60
N GLU A 226 25.20 14.48 -5.69
CA GLU A 226 23.84 14.47 -6.27
C GLU A 226 23.43 13.13 -6.91
N ASN A 227 24.36 12.46 -7.59
CA ASN A 227 24.08 11.25 -8.37
C ASN A 227 25.28 10.29 -8.42
N GLU A 228 25.00 9.05 -8.85
CA GLU A 228 25.99 7.98 -8.93
C GLU A 228 27.12 8.26 -9.94
N GLU A 229 26.82 8.96 -11.03
CA GLU A 229 27.82 9.35 -12.03
C GLU A 229 28.87 10.29 -11.43
N LYS A 230 28.45 11.32 -10.69
CA LYS A 230 29.35 12.23 -9.98
C LYS A 230 30.10 11.54 -8.86
N LEU A 231 29.48 10.57 -8.18
CA LEU A 231 30.13 9.76 -7.16
C LEU A 231 31.30 8.98 -7.76
N TYR A 232 31.07 8.21 -8.82
CA TYR A 232 32.16 7.44 -9.43
C TYR A 232 33.22 8.33 -10.05
N ALA A 233 32.85 9.45 -10.67
CA ALA A 233 33.81 10.41 -11.18
C ALA A 233 34.71 10.96 -10.05
N PHE A 234 34.15 11.20 -8.87
CA PHE A 234 34.91 11.59 -7.69
C PHE A 234 35.84 10.47 -7.21
N LEU A 235 35.31 9.25 -7.06
CA LEU A 235 36.11 8.10 -6.60
C LEU A 235 37.26 7.80 -7.58
N GLU A 236 37.03 7.82 -8.88
CA GLU A 236 38.04 7.60 -9.92
C GLU A 236 39.15 8.66 -9.87
N ALA A 237 38.82 9.91 -9.57
CA ALA A 237 39.80 10.98 -9.47
C ALA A 237 40.81 10.78 -8.32
N TYR A 238 40.43 10.04 -7.28
CA TYR A 238 41.22 9.89 -6.06
C TYR A 238 41.58 8.43 -5.71
N SER A 239 41.17 7.44 -6.49
CA SER A 239 41.49 6.02 -6.29
C SER A 239 42.85 5.59 -6.88
N SER A 240 43.78 6.54 -7.08
CA SER A 240 45.04 6.31 -7.85
C SER A 240 46.24 5.93 -7.00
#